data_AF-A0A0W4ZIK4-F1
#
_entry.id   AF-A0A0W4ZIK4-F1
#
_cell.length_a   1.000
_cell.length_b   1.000
_cell.length_c   1.000
_cell.angle_alpha   90.00
_cell.angle_beta   90.00
_cell.angle_gamma   90.00
#
_symmetry.space_group_name_H-M   'P 1'
#
loop_
_entity.id
_entity.type
_entity.pdbx_description
1 polymer ?
#
loop_
_entity_poly.entity_id
_entity_poly.type
_entity_poly.pdbx_seq_one_letter_code
_entity_poly.pdbx_strand_id
1 'polypeptide(L)'
;MEKKKINITELVHKFKLSGKFDSLRKEIIAIYVNSDTGLQLKSKLEEIINKEISNNYTLFIQDRGKAAVIINNIIDKSNIYNHARELMNDTMFMNKEFRERINTIMQEIKNDFEKVPEKRKNDNIE
;
A
#
# COMPACT_ATOMS: atom_id res chain seq x y z
N MET A 1 -25.55 25.30 -15.48
CA MET A 1 -24.68 24.11 -15.62
C MET A 1 -24.33 23.63 -14.23
N GLU A 2 -25.03 22.62 -13.74
CA GLU A 2 -24.84 22.06 -12.41
C GLU A 2 -23.58 21.18 -12.45
N LYS A 3 -22.49 21.62 -11.79
CA LYS A 3 -21.27 20.81 -11.68
C LYS A 3 -21.63 19.52 -10.93
N LYS A 4 -21.72 18.41 -11.65
CA LYS A 4 -21.95 17.07 -11.09
C LYS A 4 -20.95 16.85 -9.97
N LYS A 5 -21.41 16.79 -8.71
CA LYS A 5 -20.56 16.46 -7.56
C LYS A 5 -20.04 15.05 -7.78
N ILE A 6 -18.79 14.93 -8.20
CA ILE A 6 -18.11 13.63 -8.32
C ILE A 6 -17.98 13.06 -6.91
N ASN A 7 -18.55 11.88 -6.68
CA ASN A 7 -18.44 11.21 -5.39
C ASN A 7 -16.99 10.70 -5.23
N ILE A 8 -16.36 11.00 -4.09
CA ILE A 8 -14.99 10.58 -3.78
C ILE A 8 -14.83 9.06 -3.96
N THR A 9 -15.87 8.29 -3.64
CA THR A 9 -15.89 6.83 -3.79
C THR A 9 -15.73 6.40 -5.25
N GLU A 10 -16.41 7.09 -6.18
CA GLU A 10 -16.33 6.79 -7.62
C GLU A 10 -14.96 7.17 -8.19
N LEU A 11 -14.39 8.28 -7.71
CA LEU A 11 -13.04 8.71 -8.08
C LEU A 11 -11.99 7.69 -7.64
N VAL A 12 -12.08 7.22 -6.38
CA VAL A 12 -11.21 6.17 -5.84
C VAL A 12 -11.37 4.86 -6.62
N HIS A 13 -12.60 4.49 -6.96
CA HIS A 13 -12.86 3.28 -7.74
C HIS A 13 -12.21 3.37 -9.13
N LYS A 14 -12.34 4.49 -9.83
CA LYS A 14 -11.67 4.72 -11.12
C LYS A 14 -10.14 4.77 -11.00
N PHE A 15 -9.61 5.36 -9.93
CA PHE A 15 -8.17 5.35 -9.67
C PHE A 15 -7.62 3.93 -9.49
N LYS A 16 -8.36 3.06 -8.80
CA LYS A 16 -8.00 1.64 -8.69
C LYS A 16 -8.04 0.93 -10.06
N LEU A 17 -9.02 1.25 -10.90
CA LEU A 17 -9.18 0.65 -12.23
C LEU A 17 -8.22 1.21 -13.30
N SER A 18 -7.71 2.43 -13.14
CA SER A 18 -6.88 3.10 -14.16
C SER A 18 -5.47 2.54 -14.29
N GLY A 19 -5.11 1.48 -13.54
CA GLY A 19 -3.75 0.91 -13.49
C GLY A 19 -2.72 1.77 -12.75
N LYS A 20 -2.92 3.11 -12.73
CA LYS A 20 -2.09 4.09 -12.01
C LYS A 20 -1.92 3.74 -10.52
N PHE A 21 -2.97 3.20 -9.88
CA PHE A 21 -2.88 2.72 -8.50
C PHE A 21 -1.85 1.60 -8.35
N ASP A 22 -1.87 0.58 -9.21
CA ASP A 22 -0.94 -0.55 -9.10
C ASP A 22 0.49 -0.14 -9.45
N SER A 23 0.68 0.74 -10.45
CA SER A 23 1.98 1.33 -10.75
C SER A 23 2.56 2.08 -9.55
N LEU A 24 1.76 2.93 -8.91
CA LEU A 24 2.17 3.70 -7.74
C LEU A 24 2.43 2.79 -6.53
N ARG A 25 1.60 1.75 -6.33
CA ARG A 25 1.83 0.73 -5.29
C ARG A 25 3.17 0.03 -5.47
N LYS A 26 3.50 -0.41 -6.69
CA LYS A 26 4.77 -1.07 -7.01
C LYS A 26 5.96 -0.16 -6.77
N GLU A 27 5.86 1.09 -7.19
CA GLU A 27 6.90 2.09 -6.99
C GLU A 27 7.16 2.34 -5.50
N ILE A 28 6.11 2.56 -4.71
CA ILE A 28 6.24 2.76 -3.26
C ILE A 28 6.86 1.54 -2.59
N ILE A 29 6.47 0.32 -2.99
CA ILE A 29 7.10 -0.90 -2.46
C ILE A 29 8.60 -0.92 -2.79
N ALA A 30 8.98 -0.58 -4.02
CA ALA A 30 10.38 -0.55 -4.43
C ALA A 30 11.19 0.51 -3.64
N ILE A 31 10.61 1.70 -3.43
CA ILE A 31 11.24 2.75 -2.61
C ILE A 31 11.34 2.27 -1.16
N TYR A 32 10.28 1.66 -0.61
CA TYR A 32 10.23 1.18 0.77
C TYR A 32 11.28 0.13 1.06
N VAL A 33 11.42 -0.87 0.20
CA VAL A 33 12.42 -1.94 0.36
C VAL A 33 13.85 -1.40 0.39
N ASN A 34 14.13 -0.33 -0.37
CA ASN A 34 15.44 0.30 -0.42
C ASN A 34 15.61 1.46 0.58
N SER A 35 14.54 1.86 1.28
CA SER A 35 14.57 2.94 2.25
C SER A 35 15.19 2.50 3.56
N ASP A 36 15.73 3.46 4.31
CA ASP A 36 16.25 3.24 5.66
C ASP A 36 15.19 2.59 6.58
N THR A 37 13.93 3.04 6.48
CA THR A 37 12.79 2.45 7.21
C THR A 37 12.59 0.96 6.90
N GLY A 38 12.71 0.56 5.63
CA GLY A 38 12.59 -0.85 5.21
C GLY A 38 13.76 -1.70 5.72
N LEU A 39 14.98 -1.15 5.68
CA LEU A 39 16.17 -1.80 6.23
C LEU A 39 16.09 -1.95 7.75
N GLN A 40 15.60 -0.93 8.47
CA GLN A 40 15.35 -1.00 9.91
C GLN A 40 14.32 -2.07 10.27
N LEU A 41 13.21 -2.19 9.52
CA LEU A 41 12.24 -3.27 9.74
C LEU A 41 12.89 -4.64 9.56
N LYS A 42 13.65 -4.83 8.48
CA LYS A 42 14.35 -6.10 8.22
C LYS A 42 15.33 -6.43 9.35
N SER A 43 16.14 -5.47 9.78
CA SER A 43 17.11 -5.65 10.86
C SER A 43 16.44 -6.02 12.19
N LYS A 44 15.36 -5.33 12.56
CA LYS A 44 14.60 -5.66 13.78
C LYS A 44 13.95 -7.05 13.70
N LEU A 45 13.46 -7.46 12.53
CA LEU A 45 12.94 -8.82 12.32
C LEU A 45 14.04 -9.87 12.48
N GLU A 46 15.22 -9.64 11.90
CA GLU A 46 16.38 -10.52 12.07
C GLU A 46 16.81 -10.62 13.54
N GLU A 47 16.81 -9.51 14.28
CA GLU A 47 17.14 -9.49 15.72
C GLU A 47 16.17 -10.36 16.54
N ILE A 48 14.85 -10.19 16.32
CA ILE A 48 13.83 -10.98 17.01
C ILE A 48 14.00 -12.46 16.68
N ILE A 49 14.16 -12.80 15.40
CA ILE A 49 14.31 -14.19 14.96
C ILE A 49 15.58 -14.81 15.54
N ASN A 50 16.72 -14.10 15.49
CA ASN A 50 17.98 -14.61 16.02
C ASN A 50 17.91 -14.87 17.52
N LYS A 51 17.30 -13.95 18.29
CA LYS A 51 17.07 -14.14 19.71
C LYS A 51 16.25 -15.41 19.99
N GLU A 52 15.23 -15.65 19.19
CA GLU A 52 14.36 -16.82 19.37
C GLU A 52 15.00 -18.14 18.91
N ILE A 53 15.81 -18.10 17.85
CA ILE A 53 16.62 -19.26 17.44
C ILE A 53 17.62 -19.62 18.54
N SER A 54 18.24 -18.64 19.19
CA SER A 54 19.13 -18.89 20.33
C SER A 54 18.38 -19.52 21.52
N ASN A 55 17.14 -19.12 21.77
CA ASN A 55 16.33 -19.66 22.88
C ASN A 55 15.80 -21.07 22.61
N ASN A 56 15.40 -21.39 21.37
CA ASN A 56 14.69 -22.61 21.03
C ASN A 56 15.29 -23.36 19.82
N TYR A 57 16.62 -23.46 19.76
CA TYR A 57 17.38 -23.96 18.61
C TYR A 57 16.90 -25.31 18.05
N THR A 58 16.62 -26.29 18.92
CA THR A 58 16.20 -27.63 18.52
C THR A 58 14.85 -27.65 17.79
N LEU A 59 13.93 -26.76 18.17
CA LEU A 59 12.59 -26.67 17.57
C LEU A 59 12.66 -26.18 16.12
N PHE A 60 13.56 -25.24 15.83
CA PHE A 60 13.79 -24.71 14.48
C PHE A 60 14.40 -25.73 13.52
N ILE A 61 15.20 -26.67 14.03
CA ILE A 61 15.82 -27.72 13.23
C ILE A 61 14.84 -28.87 12.94
N GLN A 62 14.05 -29.24 13.93
CA GLN A 62 13.21 -30.44 13.85
C GLN A 62 11.87 -30.21 13.15
N ASP A 63 11.23 -29.06 13.36
CA ASP A 63 9.89 -28.80 12.82
C ASP A 63 9.76 -27.38 12.30
N ARG A 64 10.10 -27.21 11.01
CA ARG A 64 10.00 -25.93 10.31
C ARG A 64 8.59 -25.34 10.31
N GLY A 65 7.56 -26.20 10.34
CA GLY A 65 6.15 -25.76 10.38
C GLY A 65 5.81 -25.12 11.72
N LYS A 66 6.12 -25.78 12.83
CA LYS A 66 5.93 -25.22 14.18
C LYS A 66 6.79 -23.99 14.43
N ALA A 67 8.03 -24.01 13.96
CA ALA A 67 8.92 -22.85 14.02
C ALA A 67 8.33 -21.61 13.33
N ALA A 68 7.76 -21.76 12.13
CA ALA A 68 7.11 -20.66 11.41
C ALA A 68 5.92 -20.08 12.19
N VAL A 69 5.09 -20.94 12.79
CA VAL A 69 3.95 -20.50 13.63
C VAL A 69 4.43 -19.70 14.83
N ILE A 70 5.49 -20.12 15.49
CA ILE A 70 6.05 -19.43 16.65
C ILE A 70 6.65 -18.08 16.27
N ILE A 71 7.45 -18.03 15.19
CA ILE A 71 7.98 -16.76 14.66
C ILE A 71 6.84 -15.79 14.39
N ASN A 72 5.80 -16.22 13.66
CA ASN A 72 4.66 -15.36 13.33
C ASN A 72 3.98 -14.82 14.60
N ASN A 73 3.73 -15.68 15.59
CA ASN A 73 3.12 -15.27 16.85
C ASN A 73 3.97 -14.24 17.62
N ILE A 74 5.30 -14.41 17.62
CA ILE A 74 6.22 -13.50 18.30
C ILE A 74 6.28 -12.15 17.58
N ILE A 75 6.37 -12.17 16.25
CA ILE A 75 6.35 -10.96 15.42
C ILE A 75 5.04 -10.21 15.62
N ASP A 76 3.89 -10.89 15.60
CA ASP A 76 2.58 -10.28 15.84
C ASP A 76 2.52 -9.60 17.22
N LYS A 77 3.07 -10.24 18.26
CA LYS A 77 3.15 -9.67 19.61
C LYS A 77 4.12 -8.48 19.72
N SER A 78 5.16 -8.44 18.90
CA SER A 78 6.17 -7.37 18.90
C SER A 78 5.66 -6.03 18.34
N ASN A 79 4.46 -6.02 17.74
CA ASN A 79 3.83 -4.83 17.13
C ASN A 79 4.69 -4.14 16.05
N ILE A 80 5.71 -4.82 15.54
CA ILE A 80 6.73 -4.25 14.65
C ILE A 80 6.16 -3.78 13.32
N TYR A 81 5.14 -4.46 12.80
CA TYR A 81 4.46 -4.07 11.58
C TYR A 81 3.67 -2.77 11.71
N ASN A 82 3.04 -2.53 12.87
CA ASN A 82 2.33 -1.28 13.12
C ASN A 82 3.30 -0.11 13.23
N HIS A 83 4.41 -0.30 13.94
CA HIS A 83 5.46 0.70 14.02
C HIS A 83 6.08 1.02 12.64
N ALA A 84 6.35 0.01 11.82
CA ALA A 84 6.84 0.21 10.46
C ALA A 84 5.81 0.91 9.56
N ARG A 85 4.51 0.63 9.74
CA ARG A 85 3.42 1.31 9.03
C ARG A 85 3.36 2.80 9.39
N GLU A 86 3.49 3.14 10.67
CA GLU A 86 3.50 4.54 11.14
C GLU A 86 4.70 5.30 10.57
N LEU A 87 5.90 4.71 10.65
CA LEU A 87 7.09 5.31 10.05
C LEU A 87 6.96 5.50 8.53
N MET A 88 6.39 4.52 7.83
CA MET A 88 6.12 4.63 6.39
C MET A 88 5.12 5.76 6.10
N ASN A 89 4.10 5.91 6.93
CA ASN A 89 3.14 7.00 6.81
C ASN A 89 3.85 8.36 6.90
N ASP A 90 4.68 8.55 7.92
CA ASP A 90 5.32 9.84 8.19
C ASP A 90 6.44 10.18 7.19
N THR A 91 7.18 9.17 6.73
CA THR A 91 8.33 9.38 5.84
C THR A 91 7.96 9.37 4.36
N MET A 92 6.98 8.56 3.94
CA MET A 92 6.60 8.41 2.52
C MET A 92 5.28 9.08 2.18
N PHE A 93 4.21 8.81 2.95
CA PHE A 93 2.87 9.28 2.58
C PHE A 93 2.60 10.73 3.01
N MET A 94 3.26 11.22 4.07
CA MET A 94 3.19 12.62 4.48
C MET A 94 4.13 13.52 3.65
N ASN A 95 5.01 12.95 2.83
CA ASN A 95 5.89 13.72 1.94
C ASN A 95 5.05 14.60 0.98
N LYS A 96 5.41 15.88 0.90
CA LYS A 96 4.75 16.87 0.05
C LYS A 96 4.75 16.46 -1.42
N GLU A 97 5.87 15.98 -1.95
CA GLU A 97 6.00 15.57 -3.36
C GLU A 97 5.05 14.42 -3.68
N PHE A 98 4.95 13.44 -2.78
CA PHE A 98 4.04 12.31 -2.94
C PHE A 98 2.58 12.77 -2.97
N ARG A 99 2.20 13.66 -2.06
CA ARG A 99 0.83 14.22 -1.98
C ARG A 99 0.49 15.05 -3.21
N GLU A 100 1.41 15.86 -3.69
CA GLU A 100 1.23 16.65 -4.92
C GLU A 100 1.03 15.72 -6.12
N ARG A 101 1.84 14.66 -6.23
CA ARG A 101 1.70 13.67 -7.30
C ARG A 101 0.35 12.95 -7.26
N ILE A 102 -0.12 12.53 -6.08
CA ILE A 102 -1.45 11.94 -5.92
C ILE A 102 -2.54 12.95 -6.33
N ASN A 103 -2.41 14.21 -5.92
CA ASN A 103 -3.37 15.24 -6.31
C ASN A 103 -3.41 15.42 -7.84
N THR A 104 -2.25 15.48 -8.51
CA THR A 104 -2.18 15.56 -9.98
C THR A 104 -2.88 14.36 -10.64
N ILE A 105 -2.59 13.14 -10.19
CA ILE A 105 -3.25 11.93 -10.72
C ILE A 105 -4.77 11.99 -10.50
N MET A 106 -5.22 12.45 -9.34
CA MET A 106 -6.65 12.59 -9.05
C MET A 106 -7.31 13.67 -9.91
N GLN A 107 -6.63 14.79 -10.20
CA GLN A 107 -7.14 15.80 -11.14
C GLN A 107 -7.22 15.26 -12.57
N GLU A 108 -6.24 14.49 -13.03
CA GLU A 108 -6.30 13.84 -14.35
C GLU A 108 -7.52 12.93 -14.46
N ILE A 109 -7.74 12.06 -13.47
CA ILE A 109 -8.89 11.14 -13.47
C ILE A 109 -10.21 11.92 -13.38
N LYS A 110 -10.24 13.02 -12.62
CA LYS A 110 -11.40 13.89 -12.55
C LYS A 110 -11.69 14.56 -13.89
N ASN A 111 -10.67 15.02 -14.61
CA ASN A 111 -10.82 15.59 -15.95
C ASN A 111 -11.32 14.53 -16.96
N ASP A 112 -10.87 13.28 -16.83
CA ASP A 112 -11.39 12.16 -17.62
C ASP A 112 -12.87 11.87 -17.31
N PHE A 113 -13.31 12.09 -16.07
CA PHE A 113 -14.73 12.02 -15.68
C PHE A 113 -15.59 13.09 -16.37
N GLU A 114 -15.08 14.32 -16.50
CA GLU A 114 -15.80 15.44 -17.12
C GLU A 114 -15.83 15.34 -18.66
N LYS A 115 -14.94 14.54 -19.27
CA LYS A 115 -14.85 14.34 -20.73
C LYS A 115 -15.74 13.23 -21.30
N VAL A 116 -16.45 12.44 -20.48
CA VAL A 116 -17.38 11.41 -21.01
C VAL A 116 -18.56 12.11 -21.70
N PRO A 117 -18.66 12.10 -23.04
CA PRO A 117 -19.72 12.81 -23.73
C PRO A 117 -21.05 12.08 -23.52
N GLU A 118 -22.13 12.84 -23.42
CA GLU A 118 -23.50 12.38 -23.62
C GLU A 118 -23.64 11.68 -25.00
N LYS A 119 -23.35 10.38 -25.07
CA LYS A 119 -23.71 9.56 -26.22
C LYS A 119 -24.37 8.29 -25.73
N ARG A 120 -25.61 8.39 -25.26
CA ARG A 120 -26.63 7.31 -25.26
C ARG A 120 -28.04 7.89 -25.09
N LYS A 121 -28.49 8.76 -25.98
CA LYS A 121 -29.93 8.92 -26.26
C LYS A 121 -30.06 9.24 -27.74
N ASN A 122 -30.94 8.51 -28.42
CA ASN A 122 -31.36 8.65 -29.81
C ASN A 122 -30.65 7.73 -30.82
N ASP A 123 -30.68 6.42 -30.56
CA ASP A 123 -30.94 5.45 -31.62
C ASP A 123 -32.26 4.77 -31.24
N ASN A 124 -33.33 5.06 -31.99
CA ASN A 124 -34.60 4.31 -32.14
C ASN A 124 -35.76 5.27 -32.44
N ILE A 125 -35.80 5.81 -33.66
CA ILE A 125 -37.06 6.05 -34.39
C ILE A 125 -36.75 5.74 -35.85
N GLU A 126 -37.12 4.54 -36.29
CA GLU A 126 -37.63 4.22 -37.62
C GLU A 126 -38.63 3.08 -37.48
#